data_AF-A0A7W0EJW9-F1
#
_entry.id   AF-A0A7W0EJW9-F1
#
_cell.length_a   1.000
_cell.length_b   1.000
_cell.length_c   1.000
_cell.angle_alpha   90.00
_cell.angle_beta   90.00
_cell.angle_gamma   90.00
#
_symmetry.space_group_name_H-M   'P 1'
#
loop_
_entity.id
_entity.type
_entity.pdbx_description
1 polymer ?
#
loop_
_entity_poly.entity_id
_entity_poly.type
_entity_poly.pdbx_seq_one_letter_code
_entity_poly.pdbx_strand_id
1 'polypeptide(L)'
;MMVGLSLVLIPESLGFWPSIHWPRRLLLFALSINLIFCTVIKWRRLTTSVLMIHGGIVAILVGGALGSLGFVATVNIHEGSDTATAFRWDRQEDTPLGFRLMVKRINYDYYPTPVRIGVLVDGDPVQLCEFITGESLVCAGLQIEALGFDPTLPALTLAVTFPDGRRSEIMASTTVDDVKIGAVIQLVAFKTPVVKRTWIDMAIIVDGAPPFNGQSEVNRPLIWQGLRFFHTATGTDPAGQSYAGIQIVKDRGLPLVYLGFALLLIGNISFFINKMFDHRRGCNSNRAAE
;
A
#
# COMPACT_ATOMS: atom_id res chain seq x y z
N MET A 1 -7.47 -29.97 -33.06
CA MET A 1 -6.71 -28.71 -33.28
C MET A 1 -7.43 -27.48 -32.66
N MET A 2 -8.06 -27.62 -31.49
CA MET A 2 -8.76 -26.51 -30.79
C MET A 2 -8.55 -26.52 -29.26
N VAL A 3 -7.60 -27.29 -28.74
CA VAL A 3 -7.28 -27.32 -27.28
C VAL A 3 -6.03 -26.49 -26.95
N GLY A 4 -5.27 -26.04 -27.96
CA GLY A 4 -4.02 -25.29 -27.75
C GLY A 4 -4.17 -23.78 -27.52
N LEU A 5 -5.33 -23.18 -27.82
CA LEU A 5 -5.51 -21.72 -27.69
C LEU A 5 -5.82 -21.26 -26.25
N SER A 6 -6.28 -22.17 -25.40
CA SER A 6 -6.70 -21.85 -24.03
C SER A 6 -5.54 -21.67 -23.05
N LEU A 7 -4.32 -22.07 -23.43
CA LEU A 7 -3.11 -22.00 -22.58
C LEU A 7 -2.39 -20.65 -22.63
N VAL A 8 -2.69 -19.77 -23.60
CA VAL A 8 -2.00 -18.49 -23.78
C VAL A 8 -2.54 -17.38 -22.85
N LEU A 9 -3.71 -17.61 -22.24
CA LEU A 9 -4.38 -16.67 -21.34
C LEU A 9 -4.21 -17.00 -19.85
N ILE A 10 -3.39 -18.00 -19.52
CA ILE A 10 -3.16 -18.41 -18.13
C ILE A 10 -2.27 -17.35 -17.43
N PRO A 11 -2.67 -16.82 -16.26
CA PRO A 11 -1.88 -15.85 -15.51
C PRO A 11 -0.50 -16.42 -15.11
N GLU A 12 0.53 -15.58 -15.11
CA GLU A 12 1.91 -15.92 -14.70
C GLU A 12 2.02 -16.47 -13.27
N SER A 13 0.97 -16.37 -12.44
CA SER A 13 0.93 -16.88 -11.08
C SER A 13 0.99 -18.41 -10.95
N LEU A 14 0.93 -19.16 -12.06
CA LEU A 14 1.04 -20.62 -12.07
C LEU A 14 2.46 -21.14 -12.40
N GLY A 15 3.46 -20.24 -12.47
CA GLY A 15 4.83 -20.53 -12.03
C GLY A 15 5.63 -21.65 -12.70
N PHE A 16 5.44 -21.98 -13.99
CA PHE A 16 6.14 -23.16 -14.54
C PHE A 16 6.78 -23.10 -15.94
N TRP A 17 6.71 -22.01 -16.73
CA TRP A 17 7.25 -22.07 -18.12
C TRP A 17 7.89 -20.76 -18.63
N PRO A 18 9.23 -20.62 -18.60
CA PRO A 18 9.98 -19.52 -19.22
C PRO A 18 9.79 -19.39 -20.74
N SER A 19 9.28 -20.43 -21.40
CA SER A 19 9.11 -20.49 -22.86
C SER A 19 7.85 -19.77 -23.38
N ILE A 20 6.95 -19.30 -22.50
CA ILE A 20 5.65 -18.71 -22.87
C ILE A 20 5.70 -17.16 -23.02
N HIS A 21 6.84 -16.52 -22.77
CA HIS A 21 6.92 -15.05 -22.85
C HIS A 21 6.85 -14.51 -24.29
N TRP A 22 7.45 -15.20 -25.27
CA TRP A 22 7.48 -14.73 -26.66
C TRP A 22 6.15 -14.90 -27.41
N PRO A 23 5.38 -16.00 -27.27
CA PRO A 23 4.09 -16.15 -27.96
C PRO A 23 3.06 -15.14 -27.44
N ARG A 24 3.06 -14.86 -26.13
CA ARG A 24 2.18 -13.85 -25.53
C ARG A 24 2.45 -12.46 -26.09
N ARG A 25 3.72 -12.05 -26.16
CA ARG A 25 4.09 -10.73 -26.74
C ARG A 25 3.70 -10.64 -28.21
N LEU A 26 3.91 -11.71 -28.97
CA LEU A 26 3.50 -11.80 -30.37
C LEU A 26 1.97 -11.67 -30.52
N LEU A 27 1.19 -12.36 -29.68
CA LEU A 27 -0.27 -12.26 -29.67
C LEU A 27 -0.74 -10.84 -29.38
N LEU A 28 -0.21 -10.21 -28.33
CA LEU A 28 -0.56 -8.83 -27.96
C LEU A 28 -0.19 -7.84 -29.08
N PHE A 29 0.95 -8.06 -29.75
CA PHE A 29 1.36 -7.27 -30.90
C PHE A 29 0.40 -7.44 -32.09
N ALA A 30 0.06 -8.68 -32.45
CA ALA A 30 -0.88 -8.98 -33.53
C ALA A 30 -2.28 -8.40 -33.25
N LEU A 31 -2.75 -8.50 -32.00
CA LEU A 31 -3.99 -7.88 -31.55
C LEU A 31 -3.94 -6.35 -31.67
N SER A 32 -2.83 -5.72 -31.26
CA SER A 32 -2.63 -4.28 -31.38
C SER A 32 -2.72 -3.83 -32.83
N ILE A 33 -2.02 -4.52 -33.73
CA ILE A 33 -2.04 -4.25 -35.17
C ILE A 33 -3.46 -4.40 -35.72
N ASN A 34 -4.12 -5.52 -35.41
CA ASN A 34 -5.48 -5.79 -35.89
C ASN A 34 -6.45 -4.68 -35.46
N LEU A 35 -6.43 -4.29 -34.19
CA LEU A 35 -7.27 -3.21 -33.67
C LEU A 35 -6.98 -1.89 -34.35
N ILE A 36 -5.71 -1.52 -34.55
CA ILE A 36 -5.33 -0.28 -35.22
C ILE A 36 -5.85 -0.29 -36.67
N PHE A 37 -5.59 -1.35 -37.44
CA PHE A 37 -6.05 -1.46 -38.83
C PHE A 37 -7.58 -1.42 -38.92
N CYS A 38 -8.28 -2.20 -38.09
CA CYS A 38 -9.74 -2.18 -38.05
C CYS A 38 -10.30 -0.79 -37.73
N THR A 39 -9.66 -0.06 -36.82
CA THR A 39 -10.09 1.29 -36.42
C THR A 39 -9.82 2.30 -37.53
N VAL A 40 -8.63 2.29 -38.13
CA VAL A 40 -8.23 3.24 -39.20
C VAL A 40 -9.08 3.04 -40.46
N ILE A 41 -9.24 1.79 -40.93
CA ILE A 41 -10.00 1.48 -42.15
C ILE A 41 -11.47 1.91 -42.01
N LYS A 42 -12.05 1.76 -40.82
CA LYS A 42 -13.47 2.04 -40.57
C LYS A 42 -13.71 3.36 -39.84
N TRP A 43 -12.72 4.22 -39.64
CA TRP A 43 -12.79 5.39 -38.76
C TRP A 43 -13.99 6.29 -39.03
N ARG A 44 -14.32 6.53 -40.31
CA ARG A 44 -15.46 7.36 -40.71
C ARG A 44 -16.84 6.73 -40.48
N ARG A 45 -16.90 5.42 -40.20
CA ARG A 45 -18.14 4.66 -39.98
C ARG A 45 -18.37 4.29 -38.52
N LEU A 46 -17.35 4.40 -37.66
CA LEU A 46 -17.46 4.03 -36.26
C LEU A 46 -18.10 5.16 -35.46
N THR A 47 -18.98 4.80 -34.52
CA THR A 47 -19.55 5.78 -33.58
C THR A 47 -18.47 6.27 -32.61
N THR A 48 -18.64 7.47 -32.06
CA THR A 48 -17.70 8.05 -31.09
C THR A 48 -17.47 7.11 -29.90
N SER A 49 -18.52 6.44 -29.40
CA SER A 49 -18.40 5.47 -28.30
C SER A 49 -17.48 4.29 -28.66
N VAL A 50 -17.58 3.75 -29.88
CA VAL A 50 -16.73 2.65 -30.35
C VAL A 50 -15.30 3.13 -30.57
N LEU A 51 -15.09 4.35 -31.09
CA LEU A 51 -13.76 4.95 -31.21
C LEU A 51 -13.09 5.13 -29.84
N MET A 52 -13.84 5.54 -28.80
CA MET A 52 -13.31 5.65 -27.44
C MET A 52 -12.93 4.27 -26.86
N ILE A 53 -13.73 3.24 -27.11
CA ILE A 53 -13.41 1.88 -26.69
C ILE A 53 -12.13 1.38 -27.38
N HIS A 54 -12.04 1.51 -28.70
CA HIS A 54 -10.86 1.10 -29.47
C HIS A 54 -9.61 1.88 -29.06
N GLY A 55 -9.74 3.20 -28.94
CA GLY A 55 -8.66 4.08 -28.48
C GLY A 55 -8.19 3.73 -27.06
N GLY A 56 -9.12 3.37 -26.17
CA GLY A 56 -8.80 2.90 -24.82
C GLY A 56 -7.99 1.62 -24.81
N ILE A 57 -8.37 0.61 -25.61
CA ILE A 57 -7.61 -0.64 -25.74
C ILE A 57 -6.21 -0.38 -26.31
N VAL A 58 -6.11 0.44 -27.37
CA VAL A 58 -4.81 0.81 -27.96
C VAL A 58 -3.93 1.55 -26.94
N ALA A 59 -4.49 2.48 -26.17
CA ALA A 59 -3.76 3.19 -25.12
C ALA A 59 -3.24 2.23 -24.04
N ILE A 60 -4.02 1.23 -23.61
CA ILE A 60 -3.57 0.21 -22.66
C ILE A 60 -2.42 -0.62 -23.24
N LEU A 61 -2.54 -1.06 -24.51
CA LEU A 61 -1.51 -1.87 -25.17
C LEU A 61 -0.19 -1.09 -25.33
N VAL A 62 -0.27 0.15 -25.80
CA VAL A 62 0.90 1.05 -25.91
C VAL A 62 1.47 1.37 -24.53
N GLY A 63 0.61 1.62 -23.54
CA GLY A 63 1.01 1.85 -22.16
C GLY A 63 1.78 0.66 -21.59
N GLY A 64 1.29 -0.57 -21.75
CA GLY A 64 1.99 -1.78 -21.34
C GLY A 64 3.36 -1.95 -22.03
N ALA A 65 3.44 -1.64 -23.33
CA ALA A 65 4.70 -1.65 -24.06
C ALA A 65 5.70 -0.60 -23.51
N LEU A 66 5.26 0.63 -23.24
CA LEU A 66 6.09 1.66 -22.63
C LEU A 66 6.51 1.32 -21.19
N GLY A 67 5.63 0.65 -20.43
CA GLY A 67 5.93 0.15 -19.09
C GLY A 67 7.06 -0.88 -19.10
N SER A 68 7.17 -1.69 -20.17
CA SER A 68 8.25 -2.67 -20.32
C SER A 68 9.65 -2.07 -20.52
N LEU A 69 9.75 -0.78 -20.87
CA LEU A 69 11.01 -0.02 -20.90
C LEU A 69 11.44 0.45 -19.49
N GLY A 70 10.60 0.18 -18.51
CA GLY A 70 10.80 0.42 -17.11
C GLY A 70 11.68 -0.63 -16.43
N PHE A 71 11.68 -0.61 -15.10
CA PHE A 71 12.32 -1.65 -14.31
C PHE A 71 11.70 -1.76 -12.93
N VAL A 72 11.95 -2.90 -12.29
CA VAL A 72 11.67 -3.15 -10.88
C VAL A 72 13.00 -3.45 -10.20
N ALA A 73 13.29 -2.74 -9.12
CA ALA A 73 14.41 -3.02 -8.24
C ALA A 73 13.92 -3.21 -6.81
N THR A 74 14.65 -3.98 -6.01
CA THR A 74 14.34 -4.19 -4.60
C THR A 74 15.57 -4.02 -3.75
N VAL A 75 15.41 -3.49 -2.54
CA VAL A 75 16.47 -3.35 -1.56
C VAL A 75 15.91 -3.41 -0.15
N ASN A 76 16.65 -3.99 0.78
CA ASN A 76 16.38 -3.92 2.21
C ASN A 76 17.34 -2.91 2.82
N ILE A 77 16.81 -1.92 3.55
CA ILE A 77 17.61 -0.86 4.17
C ILE A 77 17.31 -0.85 5.66
N HIS A 78 18.36 -0.86 6.49
CA HIS A 78 18.22 -0.76 7.93
C HIS A 78 17.79 0.67 8.31
N GLU A 79 16.99 0.78 9.36
CA GLU A 79 16.56 2.06 9.89
C GLU A 79 17.76 2.92 10.32
N GLY A 80 17.78 4.19 9.89
CA GLY A 80 18.89 5.12 10.11
C GLY A 80 20.04 5.00 9.11
N SER A 81 19.99 4.05 8.17
CA SER A 81 21.03 3.83 7.15
C SER A 81 20.60 4.24 5.74
N ASP A 82 21.56 4.33 4.83
CA ASP A 82 21.35 4.59 3.41
C ASP A 82 22.07 3.60 2.50
N THR A 83 21.60 3.52 1.26
CA THR A 83 22.22 2.72 0.18
C THR A 83 22.25 3.48 -1.13
N ALA A 84 23.26 3.21 -1.96
CA ALA A 84 23.39 3.75 -3.32
C ALA A 84 23.01 2.73 -4.41
N THR A 85 22.70 1.48 -4.03
CA THR A 85 22.44 0.36 -4.95
C THR A 85 21.13 -0.33 -4.62
N ALA A 86 20.55 -1.00 -5.62
CA ALA A 86 19.42 -1.90 -5.45
C ALA A 86 19.48 -3.05 -6.47
N PHE A 87 18.93 -4.20 -6.10
CA PHE A 87 18.89 -5.38 -6.95
C PHE A 87 17.88 -5.20 -8.08
N ARG A 88 18.33 -5.24 -9.34
CA ARG A 88 17.51 -5.08 -10.55
C ARG A 88 17.02 -6.43 -11.06
N TRP A 89 15.72 -6.69 -10.99
CA TRP A 89 15.13 -7.98 -11.37
C TRP A 89 15.22 -8.29 -12.87
N ASP A 90 15.29 -7.27 -13.73
CA ASP A 90 15.46 -7.44 -15.17
C ASP A 90 16.89 -7.86 -15.56
N ARG A 91 17.89 -7.51 -14.74
CA ARG A 91 19.31 -7.85 -14.97
C ARG A 91 19.86 -8.93 -14.03
N GLN A 92 19.15 -9.21 -12.95
CA GLN A 92 19.57 -10.13 -11.89
C GLN A 92 20.89 -9.72 -11.22
N GLU A 93 21.11 -8.41 -11.04
CA GLU A 93 22.33 -7.87 -10.41
C GLU A 93 22.03 -6.60 -9.60
N ASP A 94 22.90 -6.28 -8.66
CA ASP A 94 22.88 -4.99 -7.95
C ASP A 94 23.36 -3.86 -8.87
N THR A 95 22.53 -2.84 -9.06
CA THR A 95 22.83 -1.70 -9.92
C THR A 95 22.83 -0.39 -9.11
N PRO A 96 23.74 0.55 -9.38
CA PRO A 96 23.69 1.89 -8.80
C PRO A 96 22.40 2.64 -9.15
N LEU A 97 21.80 3.30 -8.15
CA LEU A 97 20.59 4.11 -8.28
C LEU A 97 20.86 5.49 -8.88
N GLY A 98 22.08 6.02 -8.72
CA GLY A 98 22.45 7.39 -9.06
C GLY A 98 22.07 8.43 -7.99
N PHE A 99 21.62 7.96 -6.82
CA PHE A 99 21.32 8.73 -5.61
C PHE A 99 21.42 7.80 -4.41
N ARG A 100 21.49 8.35 -3.19
CA ARG A 100 21.43 7.56 -1.95
C ARG A 100 20.01 7.56 -1.40
N LEU A 101 19.47 6.38 -1.16
CA LEU A 101 18.15 6.15 -0.58
C LEU A 101 18.34 5.81 0.90
N MET A 102 17.74 6.61 1.78
CA MET A 102 17.84 6.47 3.23
C MET A 102 16.49 6.13 3.84
N VAL A 103 16.47 5.17 4.76
CA VAL A 103 15.32 4.95 5.66
C VAL A 103 15.61 5.68 6.96
N LYS A 104 14.83 6.70 7.26
CA LYS A 104 14.99 7.48 8.49
C LYS A 104 14.35 6.78 9.68
N ARG A 105 13.10 6.36 9.50
CA ARG A 105 12.31 5.76 10.56
C ARG A 105 11.29 4.77 10.01
N ILE A 106 11.11 3.66 10.71
CA ILE A 106 10.03 2.72 10.47
C ILE A 106 8.97 2.96 11.53
N ASN A 107 7.75 3.27 11.11
CA ASN A 107 6.67 3.63 12.00
C ASN A 107 5.56 2.57 11.96
N TYR A 108 4.96 2.31 13.11
CA TYR A 108 3.88 1.36 13.31
C TYR A 108 2.68 2.04 13.97
N ASP A 109 1.48 1.72 13.48
CA ASP A 109 0.20 1.98 14.15
C ASP A 109 -0.43 0.62 14.46
N TYR A 110 -0.88 0.41 15.69
CA TYR A 110 -1.42 -0.86 16.16
C TYR A 110 -2.94 -0.79 16.32
N TYR A 111 -3.61 -1.93 16.16
CA TYR A 111 -5.02 -2.02 16.57
C TYR A 111 -5.15 -1.89 18.09
N PRO A 112 -6.28 -1.33 18.56
CA PRO A 112 -6.57 -1.29 19.99
C PRO A 112 -6.43 -2.69 20.62
N THR A 113 -5.55 -2.81 21.61
CA THR A 113 -5.13 -4.10 22.16
C THR A 113 -5.65 -4.26 23.58
N PRO A 114 -6.29 -5.39 23.92
CA PRO A 114 -6.66 -5.69 25.30
C PRO A 114 -5.42 -5.86 26.18
N VAL A 115 -5.37 -5.10 27.26
CA VAL A 115 -4.33 -5.09 28.28
C VAL A 115 -4.94 -5.30 29.66
N ARG A 116 -4.17 -5.91 30.55
CA ARG A 116 -4.51 -6.14 31.95
C ARG A 116 -3.42 -5.56 32.82
N ILE A 117 -3.81 -4.65 33.71
CA ILE A 117 -2.91 -4.06 34.70
C ILE A 117 -3.30 -4.53 36.10
N GLY A 118 -2.32 -4.60 36.98
CA GLY A 118 -2.51 -4.71 38.42
C GLY A 118 -2.23 -3.36 39.07
N VAL A 119 -3.16 -2.90 39.89
CA VAL A 119 -3.03 -1.66 40.66
C VAL A 119 -3.02 -2.01 42.15
N LEU A 120 -1.97 -1.58 42.84
CA LEU A 120 -1.81 -1.73 44.28
C LEU A 120 -1.72 -0.34 44.90
N VAL A 121 -2.74 0.03 45.69
CA VAL A 121 -2.75 1.27 46.49
C VAL A 121 -2.44 0.88 47.93
N ASP A 122 -1.63 1.67 48.64
CA ASP A 122 -1.03 1.32 49.95
C ASP A 122 -1.97 0.53 50.90
N GLY A 123 -1.73 -0.78 51.02
CA GLY A 123 -2.42 -1.69 51.95
C GLY A 123 -3.65 -2.40 51.40
N ASP A 124 -4.15 -2.03 50.21
CA ASP A 124 -5.28 -2.69 49.54
C ASP A 124 -4.84 -3.95 48.79
N PRO A 125 -5.75 -4.93 48.56
CA PRO A 125 -5.47 -6.03 47.66
C PRO A 125 -5.27 -5.53 46.23
N VAL A 126 -4.36 -6.17 45.48
CA VAL A 126 -4.12 -5.85 44.07
C VAL A 126 -5.43 -5.92 43.28
N GLN A 127 -5.86 -4.80 42.72
CA GLN A 127 -7.01 -4.76 41.83
C GLN A 127 -6.54 -4.97 40.39
N LEU A 128 -7.08 -6.00 39.75
CA LEU A 128 -6.81 -6.30 38.34
C LEU A 128 -7.86 -5.63 37.47
N CYS A 129 -7.40 -4.84 36.50
CA CYS A 129 -8.25 -4.08 35.61
C CYS A 129 -7.87 -4.38 34.15
N GLU A 130 -8.88 -4.71 33.35
CA GLU A 130 -8.75 -5.04 31.93
C GLU A 130 -9.41 -3.97 31.08
N PHE A 131 -8.76 -3.60 29.99
CA PHE A 131 -9.23 -2.56 29.08
C PHE A 131 -8.49 -2.58 27.75
N ILE A 132 -8.97 -1.79 26.80
CA ILE A 132 -8.40 -1.68 25.48
C ILE A 132 -7.56 -0.40 25.41
N THR A 133 -6.39 -0.45 24.75
CA THR A 133 -5.59 0.76 24.51
C THR A 133 -6.41 1.84 23.78
N GLY A 134 -6.35 3.08 24.27
CA GLY A 134 -7.17 4.21 23.83
C GLY A 134 -8.41 4.45 24.67
N GLU A 135 -8.77 3.54 25.59
CA GLU A 135 -9.87 3.72 26.53
C GLU A 135 -9.38 4.24 27.89
N SER A 136 -10.31 4.84 28.63
CA SER A 136 -10.14 5.24 30.03
C SER A 136 -11.04 4.40 30.92
N LEU A 137 -10.56 4.06 32.11
CA LEU A 137 -11.32 3.33 33.13
C LEU A 137 -11.01 3.88 34.53
N VAL A 138 -11.87 3.56 35.50
CA VAL A 138 -11.60 3.80 36.91
C VAL A 138 -11.22 2.49 37.59
N CYS A 139 -10.05 2.46 38.24
CA CYS A 139 -9.51 1.28 38.94
C CYS A 139 -8.80 1.72 40.21
N ALA A 140 -9.10 1.06 41.33
CA ALA A 140 -8.59 1.40 42.66
C ALA A 140 -8.75 2.91 43.00
N GLY A 141 -9.85 3.53 42.56
CA GLY A 141 -10.13 4.95 42.76
C GLY A 141 -9.35 5.92 41.86
N LEU A 142 -8.53 5.42 40.94
CA LEU A 142 -7.75 6.20 39.97
C LEU A 142 -8.41 6.15 38.59
N GLN A 143 -8.43 7.27 37.87
CA GLN A 143 -8.82 7.27 36.44
C GLN A 143 -7.58 7.03 35.59
N ILE A 144 -7.56 5.90 34.88
CA ILE A 144 -6.42 5.41 34.10
C ILE A 144 -6.81 5.36 32.63
N GLU A 145 -5.98 5.95 31.77
CA GLU A 145 -6.11 5.95 30.32
C GLU A 145 -4.91 5.25 29.70
N ALA A 146 -5.13 4.25 28.84
CA ALA A 146 -4.03 3.61 28.11
C ALA A 146 -3.72 4.41 26.85
N LEU A 147 -2.67 5.23 26.90
CA LEU A 147 -2.27 6.07 25.79
C LEU A 147 -1.67 5.27 24.64
N GLY A 148 -0.93 4.19 24.94
CA GLY A 148 -0.32 3.37 23.90
C GLY A 148 0.51 2.22 24.47
N PHE A 149 0.65 1.17 23.68
CA PHE A 149 1.45 0.00 24.01
C PHE A 149 2.62 -0.14 23.05
N ASP A 150 3.83 -0.28 23.58
CA ASP A 150 5.02 -0.60 22.82
C ASP A 150 5.26 -2.13 22.88
N PRO A 151 5.18 -2.86 21.75
CA PRO A 151 5.47 -4.29 21.75
C PRO A 151 6.95 -4.62 21.78
N THR A 152 7.83 -3.69 21.39
CA THR A 152 9.29 -3.91 21.37
C THR A 152 9.86 -3.87 22.79
N LEU A 153 9.33 -2.95 23.59
CA LEU A 153 9.55 -2.84 25.02
C LEU A 153 8.20 -3.11 25.66
N PRO A 154 7.84 -4.34 26.08
CA PRO A 154 6.49 -4.73 26.51
C PRO A 154 6.01 -3.87 27.68
N ALA A 155 5.51 -2.69 27.33
CA ALA A 155 5.32 -1.56 28.20
C ALA A 155 4.15 -0.75 27.70
N LEU A 156 3.32 -0.35 28.64
CA LEU A 156 2.08 0.36 28.45
C LEU A 156 2.27 1.78 28.98
N THR A 157 2.13 2.76 28.10
CA THR A 157 2.06 4.17 28.50
C THR A 157 0.66 4.45 29.01
N LEU A 158 0.58 4.91 30.25
CA LEU A 158 -0.65 5.19 30.97
C LEU A 158 -0.68 6.66 31.39
N ALA A 159 -1.82 7.32 31.20
CA ALA A 159 -2.12 8.55 31.91
C ALA A 159 -2.98 8.21 33.14
N VAL A 160 -2.48 8.54 34.33
CA VAL A 160 -3.15 8.32 35.60
C VAL A 160 -3.59 9.66 36.16
N THR A 161 -4.89 9.80 36.43
CA THR A 161 -5.48 10.96 37.09
C THR A 161 -5.91 10.59 38.50
N PHE A 162 -5.34 11.28 39.47
CA PHE A 162 -5.58 11.09 40.89
C PHE A 162 -6.87 11.82 41.34
N PRO A 163 -7.47 11.44 42.49
CA PRO A 163 -8.66 12.10 43.02
C PRO A 163 -8.48 13.60 43.32
N ASP A 164 -7.23 14.05 43.53
CA ASP A 164 -6.86 15.46 43.71
C ASP A 164 -6.83 16.26 42.39
N GLY A 165 -7.11 15.61 41.25
CA GLY A 165 -7.09 16.21 39.91
C GLY A 165 -5.71 16.23 39.25
N ARG A 166 -4.65 15.74 39.91
CA ARG A 166 -3.31 15.64 39.32
C ARG A 166 -3.29 14.55 38.25
N ARG A 167 -2.73 14.85 37.08
CA ARG A 167 -2.51 13.87 36.00
C ARG A 167 -1.02 13.62 35.83
N SER A 168 -0.63 12.35 35.77
CA SER A 168 0.75 11.91 35.54
C SER A 168 0.78 10.86 34.44
N GLU A 169 1.71 11.00 33.50
CA GLU A 169 2.00 9.95 32.52
C GLU A 169 3.08 9.03 33.07
N ILE A 170 2.83 7.72 33.02
CA ILE A 170 3.73 6.67 33.50
C ILE A 170 3.89 5.59 32.45
N MET A 171 4.99 4.84 32.55
CA MET A 171 5.21 3.66 31.74
C MET A 171 5.16 2.43 32.65
N ALA A 172 4.12 1.61 32.50
CA ALA A 172 3.99 0.35 33.21
C ALA A 172 4.57 -0.77 32.33
N SER A 173 5.61 -1.46 32.81
CA SER A 173 6.24 -2.59 32.10
C SER A 173 6.09 -3.88 32.90
N THR A 174 6.43 -5.00 32.27
CA THR A 174 6.55 -6.30 32.94
C THR A 174 7.83 -6.43 33.76
N THR A 175 8.84 -5.57 33.53
CA THR A 175 10.21 -5.75 34.06
C THR A 175 10.81 -4.55 34.81
N VAL A 176 10.18 -3.37 34.80
CA VAL A 176 10.76 -2.14 35.38
C VAL A 176 10.03 -1.72 36.65
N ASP A 177 10.85 -1.41 37.67
CA ASP A 177 10.52 -1.02 39.04
C ASP A 177 9.31 -0.10 39.19
N ASP A 178 8.45 -0.48 40.14
CA ASP A 178 7.33 0.26 40.71
C ASP A 178 7.49 1.78 40.62
N VAL A 179 6.76 2.42 39.70
CA VAL A 179 6.58 3.87 39.75
C VAL A 179 5.61 4.16 40.90
N LYS A 180 6.15 4.32 42.12
CA LYS A 180 5.37 4.68 43.30
C LYS A 180 4.86 6.11 43.18
N ILE A 181 3.69 6.28 42.57
CA ILE A 181 2.95 7.54 42.59
C ILE A 181 1.75 7.38 43.53
N GLY A 182 2.00 6.98 44.79
CA GLY A 182 0.93 6.61 45.74
C GLY A 182 0.15 5.34 45.37
N ALA A 183 0.48 4.72 44.23
CA ALA A 183 0.02 3.41 43.79
C ALA A 183 1.12 2.75 42.97
N VAL A 184 1.22 1.42 43.03
CA VAL A 184 2.08 0.60 42.17
C VAL A 184 1.21 0.06 41.04
N ILE A 185 1.59 0.36 39.80
CA ILE A 185 0.86 -0.09 38.61
C ILE A 185 1.78 -0.96 37.76
N GLN A 186 1.38 -2.21 37.57
CA GLN A 186 2.15 -3.19 36.80
C GLN A 186 1.34 -3.69 35.61
N LEU A 187 1.99 -3.84 34.45
CA LEU A 187 1.41 -4.54 33.32
C LEU A 187 1.46 -6.05 33.59
N VAL A 188 0.29 -6.68 33.75
CA VAL A 188 0.16 -8.09 34.15
C VAL A 188 0.00 -9.01 32.95
N ALA A 189 -0.81 -8.62 31.97
CA ALA A 189 -1.00 -9.39 30.75
C ALA A 189 -1.42 -8.49 29.59
N PHE A 190 -1.12 -8.94 28.37
CA PHE A 190 -1.55 -8.28 27.15
C PHE A 190 -1.72 -9.32 26.06
N LYS A 191 -2.61 -9.05 25.09
CA LYS A 191 -2.62 -9.81 23.84
C LYS A 191 -1.54 -9.27 22.91
N THR A 192 -0.96 -10.14 22.08
CA THR A 192 0.00 -9.72 21.05
C THR A 192 -0.63 -8.65 20.15
N PRO A 193 -0.08 -7.43 20.10
CA PRO A 193 -0.65 -6.37 19.27
C PRO A 193 -0.58 -6.74 17.80
N VAL A 194 -1.64 -6.37 17.07
CA VAL A 194 -1.70 -6.55 15.62
C VAL A 194 -1.41 -5.21 14.97
N VAL A 195 -0.42 -5.20 14.07
CA VAL A 195 -0.09 -4.00 13.28
C VAL A 195 -1.26 -3.66 12.37
N LYS A 196 -1.75 -2.43 12.47
CA LYS A 196 -2.81 -1.87 11.62
C LYS A 196 -2.23 -1.19 10.39
N ARG A 197 -1.13 -0.47 10.54
CA ARG A 197 -0.48 0.27 9.46
C ARG A 197 1.02 0.38 9.73
N THR A 198 1.79 0.30 8.65
CA THR A 198 3.24 0.53 8.69
C THR A 198 3.64 1.48 7.58
N TRP A 199 4.45 2.47 7.90
CA TRP A 199 4.97 3.42 6.94
C TRP A 199 6.43 3.75 7.27
N ILE A 200 7.16 4.15 6.24
CA ILE A 200 8.58 4.48 6.35
C ILE A 200 8.79 5.94 6.00
N ASP A 201 9.52 6.65 6.87
CA ASP A 201 10.05 7.97 6.58
C ASP A 201 11.36 7.79 5.81
N MET A 202 11.48 8.41 4.64
CA MET A 202 12.62 8.25 3.74
C MET A 202 13.22 9.58 3.31
N ALA A 203 14.48 9.54 2.89
CA ALA A 203 15.14 10.61 2.18
C ALA A 203 15.83 10.10 0.91
N ILE A 204 15.73 10.89 -0.15
CA ILE A 204 16.52 10.72 -1.36
C ILE A 204 17.59 11.81 -1.35
N ILE A 205 18.85 11.38 -1.32
CA ILE A 205 20.02 12.23 -1.19
C ILE A 205 20.74 12.23 -2.53
N VAL A 206 20.88 13.41 -3.13
CA VAL A 206 21.61 13.64 -4.37
C VAL A 206 22.73 14.61 -4.05
N ASP A 207 23.96 14.31 -4.49
CA ASP A 207 25.11 15.16 -4.22
C ASP A 207 24.88 16.58 -4.78
N GLY A 208 25.10 17.59 -3.95
CA GLY A 208 24.91 18.99 -4.30
C GLY A 208 23.47 19.50 -4.27
N ALA A 209 22.49 18.70 -3.82
CA ALA A 209 21.10 19.11 -3.67
C ALA A 209 20.58 18.84 -2.24
N PRO A 210 19.60 19.62 -1.75
CA PRO A 210 18.95 19.32 -0.47
C PRO A 210 18.21 17.97 -0.55
N PRO A 211 18.20 17.17 0.53
CA PRO A 211 17.56 15.86 0.53
C PRO A 211 16.05 15.99 0.32
N PHE A 212 15.51 15.19 -0.60
CA PHE A 212 14.07 15.10 -0.81
C PHE A 212 13.48 14.12 0.21
N ASN A 213 12.65 14.63 1.12
CA ASN A 213 12.05 13.86 2.19
C ASN A 213 10.63 13.45 1.82
N GLY A 214 10.22 12.26 2.23
CA GLY A 214 8.83 11.85 2.10
C GLY A 214 8.56 10.49 2.71
N GLN A 215 7.31 10.07 2.67
CA GLN A 215 6.85 8.83 3.27
C GLN A 215 6.45 7.82 2.21
N SER A 216 6.63 6.54 2.53
CA SER A 216 6.07 5.44 1.75
C SER A 216 5.31 4.46 2.63
N GLU A 217 4.20 3.98 2.09
CA GLU A 217 3.35 2.95 2.65
C GLU A 217 3.15 1.83 1.63
N VAL A 218 2.63 0.70 2.08
CA VAL A 218 2.31 -0.45 1.21
C VAL A 218 1.46 -0.05 0.01
N ASN A 219 0.44 0.78 0.23
CA ASN A 219 -0.48 1.23 -0.81
C ASN A 219 -0.29 2.69 -1.24
N ARG A 220 0.70 3.39 -0.67
CA ARG A 220 0.97 4.80 -0.96
C ARG A 220 2.46 5.02 -1.16
N PRO A 221 2.97 4.83 -2.39
CA PRO A 221 4.40 4.94 -2.65
C PRO A 221 4.87 6.40 -2.56
N LEU A 222 6.13 6.58 -2.16
CA LEU A 222 6.82 7.84 -2.40
C LEU A 222 7.08 7.97 -3.90
N ILE A 223 6.84 9.15 -4.49
CA ILE A 223 7.05 9.41 -5.91
C ILE A 223 8.12 10.47 -6.07
N TRP A 224 9.17 10.16 -6.82
CA TRP A 224 10.25 11.11 -7.11
C TRP A 224 10.86 10.85 -8.50
N GLN A 225 10.93 11.87 -9.35
CA GLN A 225 11.47 11.79 -10.72
C GLN A 225 10.94 10.62 -11.57
N GLY A 226 9.66 10.27 -11.40
CA GLY A 226 9.01 9.15 -12.11
C GLY A 226 9.36 7.76 -11.56
N LEU A 227 10.15 7.68 -10.49
CA LEU A 227 10.33 6.48 -9.68
C LEU A 227 9.26 6.43 -8.60
N ARG A 228 8.82 5.22 -8.27
CA ARG A 228 7.88 4.93 -7.19
C ARG A 228 8.55 3.98 -6.20
N PHE A 229 8.58 4.36 -4.94
CA PHE A 229 9.20 3.59 -3.86
C PHE A 229 8.07 3.02 -3.01
N PHE A 230 7.81 1.72 -3.14
CA PHE A 230 6.80 1.00 -2.38
C PHE A 230 7.45 0.36 -1.17
N HIS A 231 6.83 0.52 -0.01
CA HIS A 231 7.20 -0.24 1.17
C HIS A 231 6.60 -1.66 1.05
N THR A 232 7.45 -2.69 1.02
CA THR A 232 7.02 -4.08 0.78
C THR A 232 7.16 -5.01 1.98
N ALA A 233 8.09 -4.73 2.89
CA ALA A 233 8.30 -5.56 4.08
C ALA A 233 8.96 -4.75 5.21
N THR A 234 8.70 -5.15 6.45
CA THR A 234 9.54 -4.79 7.60
C THR A 234 9.99 -6.04 8.29
N GLY A 235 11.22 -6.05 8.80
CA GLY A 235 11.73 -7.14 9.61
C GLY A 235 12.82 -6.68 10.55
N THR A 236 13.34 -7.63 11.31
CA THR A 236 14.49 -7.44 12.19
C THR A 236 15.54 -8.48 11.80
N ASP A 237 16.78 -8.06 11.70
CA ASP A 237 17.90 -8.97 11.43
C ASP A 237 18.29 -9.79 12.69
N PRO A 238 19.19 -10.78 12.58
CA PRO A 238 19.67 -11.53 13.75
C PRO A 238 20.39 -10.69 14.80
N ALA A 239 20.85 -9.48 14.45
CA ALA A 239 21.49 -8.54 15.36
C ALA A 239 20.49 -7.61 16.08
N GLY A 240 19.19 -7.73 15.79
CA GLY A 240 18.13 -6.92 16.39
C GLY A 240 17.87 -5.59 15.68
N GLN A 241 18.48 -5.33 14.52
CA GLN A 241 18.26 -4.10 13.76
C GLN A 241 17.04 -4.21 12.84
N SER A 242 16.15 -3.22 12.95
CA SER A 242 14.99 -3.12 12.08
C SER A 242 15.38 -2.68 10.66
N TYR A 243 14.78 -3.32 9.66
CA TYR A 243 14.95 -2.97 8.25
C TYR A 243 13.61 -2.87 7.53
N ALA A 244 13.59 -2.08 6.47
CA ALA A 244 12.48 -1.96 5.54
C ALA A 244 12.88 -2.45 4.15
N GLY A 245 12.07 -3.34 3.59
CA GLY A 245 12.08 -3.73 2.19
C GLY A 245 11.38 -2.69 1.34
N ILE A 246 12.08 -2.24 0.30
CA ILE A 246 11.62 -1.21 -0.62
C ILE A 246 11.67 -1.75 -2.04
N GLN A 247 10.55 -1.65 -2.75
CA GLN A 247 10.47 -1.90 -4.18
C GLN A 247 10.45 -0.58 -4.95
N ILE A 248 11.45 -0.38 -5.80
CA ILE A 248 11.62 0.79 -6.65
C ILE A 248 11.13 0.44 -8.04
N VAL A 249 10.11 1.14 -8.52
CA VAL A 249 9.51 0.89 -9.83
C VAL A 249 9.65 2.13 -10.70
N LYS A 250 10.21 1.93 -11.89
CA LYS A 250 10.15 2.89 -12.99
C LYS A 250 9.17 2.36 -14.02
N ASP A 251 8.05 3.03 -14.22
CA ASP A 251 7.07 2.64 -15.23
C ASP A 251 6.42 3.90 -15.80
N ARG A 252 6.76 4.19 -17.06
CA ARG A 252 6.29 5.34 -17.83
C ARG A 252 4.96 5.08 -18.53
N GLY A 253 4.57 3.81 -18.63
CA GLY A 253 3.36 3.37 -19.29
C GLY A 253 2.10 3.57 -18.44
N LEU A 254 2.24 3.55 -17.12
CA LEU A 254 1.10 3.58 -16.21
C LEU A 254 0.09 4.71 -16.46
N PRO A 255 0.49 5.99 -16.67
CA PRO A 255 -0.49 7.04 -16.93
C PRO A 255 -1.32 6.77 -18.19
N LEU A 256 -0.69 6.20 -19.22
CA LEU A 256 -1.36 5.87 -20.48
C LEU A 256 -2.31 4.68 -20.33
N VAL A 257 -1.95 3.69 -19.51
CA VAL A 257 -2.84 2.58 -19.15
C VAL A 257 -4.09 3.09 -18.44
N TYR A 258 -3.95 3.98 -17.44
CA TYR A 258 -5.10 4.57 -16.76
C TYR A 258 -5.96 5.44 -17.69
N LEU A 259 -5.34 6.19 -18.60
CA LEU A 259 -6.08 6.91 -19.64
C LEU A 259 -6.90 5.94 -20.49
N GLY A 260 -6.32 4.81 -20.88
CA GLY A 260 -7.03 3.80 -21.65
C GLY A 260 -8.21 3.17 -20.89
N PHE A 261 -8.06 2.88 -19.59
CA PHE A 261 -9.18 2.46 -18.74
C PHE A 261 -10.28 3.52 -18.64
N ALA A 262 -9.92 4.79 -18.51
CA ALA A 262 -10.90 5.89 -18.49
C ALA A 262 -11.66 5.99 -19.82
N LEU A 263 -10.96 5.89 -20.96
CA LEU A 263 -11.58 5.90 -22.28
C LEU A 263 -12.52 4.70 -22.49
N LEU A 264 -12.12 3.52 -22.03
CA LEU A 264 -12.97 2.33 -22.03
C LEU A 264 -14.25 2.56 -21.22
N LEU A 265 -14.13 3.09 -20.00
CA LEU A 265 -15.27 3.34 -19.13
C LEU A 265 -16.24 4.35 -19.78
N ILE A 266 -15.72 5.49 -20.23
CA ILE A 266 -16.53 6.54 -20.85
C ILE A 266 -17.15 6.07 -22.16
N GLY A 267 -16.41 5.33 -22.98
CA GLY A 267 -16.89 4.77 -24.24
C GLY A 267 -18.04 3.78 -24.03
N ASN A 268 -17.93 2.88 -23.06
CA ASN A 268 -19.00 1.95 -22.70
C ASN A 268 -20.25 2.69 -22.19
N ILE A 269 -20.09 3.62 -21.24
CA ILE A 269 -21.20 4.43 -20.71
C ILE A 269 -21.91 5.17 -21.86
N SER A 270 -21.14 5.83 -22.72
CA SER A 270 -21.67 6.58 -23.87
C SER A 270 -22.42 5.69 -24.84
N PHE A 271 -21.94 4.47 -25.10
CA PHE A 271 -22.63 3.50 -25.95
C PHE A 271 -24.01 3.12 -25.39
N PHE A 272 -24.09 2.80 -24.09
CA PHE A 272 -25.36 2.46 -23.45
C PHE A 272 -26.34 3.62 -23.43
N ILE A 273 -25.86 4.83 -23.12
CA ILE A 273 -26.68 6.05 -23.12
C ILE A 273 -27.28 6.29 -24.50
N ASN A 274 -26.46 6.25 -25.56
CA ASN A 274 -26.92 6.48 -26.93
C ASN A 274 -27.97 5.43 -27.34
N LYS A 275 -27.73 4.15 -27.04
CA LYS A 275 -28.68 3.07 -27.34
C LYS A 275 -30.01 3.23 -26.60
N MET A 276 -29.97 3.66 -25.34
CA MET A 276 -31.19 3.91 -24.55
C MET A 276 -32.00 5.08 -25.12
N PHE A 277 -31.34 6.17 -25.53
CA PHE A 277 -32.03 7.31 -26.14
C PHE A 277 -32.62 6.97 -27.51
N ASP A 278 -31.91 6.20 -28.35
CA ASP A 278 -32.43 5.77 -29.64
C ASP A 278 -33.67 4.88 -29.49
N HIS A 279 -33.68 3.96 -28.52
CA HIS A 279 -34.87 3.15 -28.22
C HIS A 279 -36.07 4.02 -27.79
N ARG A 280 -35.84 5.04 -26.95
CA ARG A 280 -36.90 5.96 -26.52
C ARG A 280 -37.47 6.78 -27.67
N ARG A 281 -36.63 7.24 -28.60
CA ARG A 281 -37.09 7.96 -29.81
C ARG A 281 -37.94 7.07 -30.72
N GLY A 282 -37.55 5.81 -30.93
CA GLY A 282 -38.34 4.86 -31.72
C GLY A 282 -39.73 4.60 -31.13
N CYS A 283 -39.84 4.44 -29.82
CA CYS A 283 -41.12 4.22 -29.15
C CYS A 283 -42.04 5.46 -29.20
N ASN A 284 -41.48 6.66 -29.03
CA ASN A 284 -42.24 7.91 -29.14
C ASN A 284 -42.70 8.20 -30.58
N SER A 285 -41.89 7.86 -31.59
CA SER A 285 -42.27 8.01 -33.01
C SER A 285 -43.46 7.12 -33.37
N ASN A 286 -43.50 5.88 -32.89
CA ASN A 286 -44.60 4.96 -33.19
C ASN A 286 -45.90 5.39 -32.51
N ARG A 287 -45.85 5.93 -31.29
CA ARG A 287 -47.03 6.50 -30.60
C ARG A 287 -47.56 7.78 -31.22
N ALA A 288 -46.74 8.55 -31.91
CA ALA A 288 -47.16 9.78 -32.58
C ALA A 288 -47.75 9.53 -33.99
N ALA A 289 -47.60 8.31 -34.51
CA ALA A 289 -48.12 7.90 -35.82
C ALA A 289 -49.45 7.13 -35.74
N GLU A 290 -49.93 6.82 -34.53
CA GLU A 290 -51.26 6.30 -34.20
C GLU A 290 -52.21 7.45 -33.81
#